data_AF-B7P993-F1
#
_entry.id   AF-B7P993-F1
#
_cell.length_a   1.000
_cell.length_b   1.000
_cell.length_c   1.000
_cell.angle_alpha   90.00
_cell.angle_beta   90.00
_cell.angle_gamma   90.00
#
_symmetry.space_group_name_H-M   'P 1'
#
loop_
_entity.id
_entity.type
_entity.pdbx_description
1 polymer ?
#
loop_
_entity_poly.entity_id
_entity_poly.type
_entity_poly.pdbx_seq_one_letter_code
_entity_poly.pdbx_strand_id
1 'polypeptide(L)'
;CKNISPAADCSTDAYAVRLVSDLWDKYLAMFPNIWITSAFKGATKINQMLTPASFHISNHEAWNCVLMENAQHASSFRGIALSGWQRFDHFTMLCELLPVALPCLALCLKTVIERSGLTAEACNDVAQAIGHYGSIPLDVYPRPRAVPPAPNFPGGNLYVSVLHLANVMAELEQVLANPSVQGGFHEYLVAHNRTNPLHVDQFINTARKLLVNVEALYRDITKELSEIYHQGTVEEWLSTYVSPCREKLKKLVSDADLQIAVNVPV
;
A
#
# COMPACT_ATOMS: atom_id res chain seq x y z
N CYS A 1 19.41 9.15 2.84
CA CYS A 1 18.43 10.05 2.20
C CYS A 1 17.43 10.51 3.24
N LYS A 2 17.42 11.79 3.62
CA LYS A 2 16.33 12.34 4.45
C LYS A 2 15.16 12.65 3.51
N ASN A 3 13.99 12.09 3.78
CA ASN A 3 12.75 12.42 3.06
C ASN A 3 12.50 13.93 3.15
N ILE A 4 12.50 14.60 2.01
CA ILE A 4 12.02 15.97 1.88
C ILE A 4 10.58 15.85 1.38
N SER A 5 9.63 15.84 2.32
CA SER A 5 8.22 16.00 2.02
C SER A 5 7.83 17.45 2.30
N PRO A 6 7.47 18.28 1.30
CA PRO A 6 6.77 19.52 1.57
C PRO A 6 5.37 19.21 2.12
N ALA A 7 5.07 19.75 3.31
CA ALA A 7 3.78 19.58 3.98
C ALA A 7 2.70 20.39 3.24
N ALA A 8 1.54 19.76 3.09
CA ALA A 8 0.36 20.37 2.52
C ALA A 8 -0.39 21.19 3.57
N ASP A 9 0.05 22.43 3.77
CA ASP A 9 -0.91 23.48 4.08
C ASP A 9 -0.29 24.84 3.73
N CYS A 10 -0.96 25.60 2.86
CA CYS A 10 -0.55 26.98 2.57
C CYS A 10 -0.79 27.90 3.78
N SER A 11 -1.44 27.38 4.83
CA SER A 11 -1.51 28.03 6.13
C SER A 11 -1.65 26.99 7.24
N THR A 12 -0.62 26.86 8.10
CA THR A 12 -0.68 26.37 9.50
C THR A 12 -0.14 24.99 9.91
N ASP A 13 0.71 24.31 9.14
CA ASP A 13 1.41 23.12 9.67
C ASP A 13 2.86 23.35 10.14
N ALA A 14 3.08 23.10 11.44
CA ALA A 14 4.35 23.28 12.16
C ALA A 14 5.49 22.32 11.72
N TYR A 15 5.24 21.46 10.73
CA TYR A 15 6.21 20.51 10.18
C TYR A 15 6.54 20.74 8.70
N ALA A 16 6.05 21.84 8.11
CA ALA A 16 6.43 22.24 6.76
C ALA A 16 7.92 22.61 6.71
N VAL A 17 8.68 21.94 5.84
CA VAL A 17 10.01 22.43 5.45
C VAL A 17 9.81 23.73 4.68
N ARG A 18 9.85 24.87 5.38
CA ARG A 18 9.95 26.18 4.75
C ARG A 18 11.33 26.27 4.11
N LEU A 19 11.36 26.19 2.79
CA LEU A 19 12.54 26.56 2.02
C LEU A 19 12.85 28.02 2.34
N VAL A 20 14.07 28.29 2.82
CA VAL A 20 14.49 29.65 3.19
C VAL A 20 14.33 30.55 1.96
N SER A 21 13.85 31.78 2.14
CA SER A 21 13.46 32.64 1.01
C SER A 21 14.59 32.93 0.01
N ASP A 22 15.84 32.88 0.46
CA ASP A 22 17.05 33.12 -0.35
C ASP A 22 17.61 31.84 -1.01
N LEU A 23 17.00 30.69 -0.76
CA LEU A 23 17.48 29.40 -1.26
C LEU A 23 17.42 29.35 -2.78
N TRP A 24 16.32 29.84 -3.36
CA TRP A 24 16.12 29.85 -4.81
C TRP A 24 17.10 30.79 -5.50
N ASP A 25 17.33 31.99 -4.97
CA ASP A 25 18.31 32.94 -5.52
C ASP A 25 19.72 32.32 -5.56
N LYS A 26 20.11 31.63 -4.48
CA LYS A 26 21.41 30.92 -4.39
C LYS A 26 21.53 29.79 -5.40
N TYR A 27 20.50 28.95 -5.53
CA TYR A 27 20.54 27.85 -6.51
C TYR A 27 20.53 28.37 -7.94
N LEU A 28 19.70 29.37 -8.24
CA LEU A 28 19.54 29.93 -9.57
C LEU A 28 20.78 30.69 -10.06
N ALA A 29 21.57 31.24 -9.13
CA ALA A 29 22.87 31.82 -9.45
C ALA A 29 23.86 30.78 -10.06
N MET A 30 23.73 29.49 -9.71
CA MET A 30 24.58 28.42 -10.24
C MET A 30 23.89 27.53 -11.28
N PHE A 31 22.57 27.33 -11.15
CA PHE A 31 21.77 26.43 -11.97
C PHE A 31 20.56 27.19 -12.54
N PRO A 32 20.65 27.71 -13.77
CA PRO A 32 19.58 28.52 -14.36
C PRO A 32 18.31 27.70 -14.67
N ASN A 33 18.40 26.38 -14.62
CA ASN A 33 17.31 25.46 -14.92
C ASN A 33 17.14 24.47 -13.77
N ILE A 34 15.97 24.44 -13.15
CA ILE A 34 15.66 23.56 -12.01
C ILE A 34 14.55 22.59 -12.39
N TRP A 35 14.78 21.32 -12.07
CA TRP A 35 13.75 20.28 -12.05
C TRP A 35 13.43 19.90 -10.62
N ILE A 36 12.15 19.80 -10.31
CA ILE A 36 11.68 19.27 -9.02
C ILE A 36 11.53 17.76 -9.16
N THR A 37 11.95 17.00 -8.16
CA THR A 37 11.70 15.56 -8.10
C THR A 37 10.73 15.26 -6.96
N SER A 38 9.62 14.60 -7.28
CA SER A 38 8.63 14.12 -6.31
C SER A 38 8.41 12.62 -6.49
N ALA A 39 7.62 11.99 -5.63
CA ALA A 39 7.32 10.57 -5.69
C ALA A 39 5.81 10.31 -5.67
N PHE A 40 5.34 9.37 -6.49
CA PHE A 40 3.95 8.89 -6.51
C PHE A 40 3.76 7.53 -5.82
N LYS A 41 4.86 6.82 -5.53
CA LYS A 41 4.91 5.59 -4.72
C LYS A 41 6.27 5.45 -4.05
N GLY A 42 6.35 4.59 -3.04
CA GLY A 42 7.51 4.52 -2.15
C GLY A 42 7.61 5.78 -1.30
N ALA A 43 8.74 5.99 -0.60
CA ALA A 43 8.95 7.14 0.30
C ALA A 43 7.94 7.28 1.47
N THR A 44 7.01 6.33 1.61
CA THR A 44 6.03 6.23 2.71
C THR A 44 6.55 5.32 3.82
N LYS A 45 6.38 4.01 3.68
CA LYS A 45 6.96 2.97 4.56
C LYS A 45 7.83 2.03 3.77
N ILE A 46 8.86 1.52 4.43
CA ILE A 46 9.84 0.57 3.87
C ILE A 46 9.20 -0.72 3.32
N ASN A 47 8.03 -1.08 3.84
CA ASN A 47 7.28 -2.29 3.52
C ASN A 47 5.84 -2.00 3.06
N GLN A 48 5.61 -0.82 2.48
CA GLN A 48 4.27 -0.42 2.07
C GLN A 48 3.78 -1.32 0.93
N MET A 49 2.58 -1.91 1.07
CA MET A 49 1.99 -2.78 0.04
C MET A 49 0.96 -2.04 -0.82
N LEU A 50 0.09 -1.24 -0.18
CA LEU A 50 -0.91 -0.40 -0.84
C LEU A 50 -0.50 1.06 -0.81
N THR A 51 -0.68 1.78 -1.91
CA THR A 51 -0.23 3.18 -2.04
C THR A 51 -1.24 4.15 -1.41
N PRO A 52 -0.89 4.90 -0.34
CA PRO A 52 -1.76 5.93 0.22
C PRO A 52 -1.69 7.19 -0.66
N ALA A 53 -2.66 7.38 -1.55
CA ALA A 53 -2.65 8.48 -2.51
C ALA A 53 -2.75 9.86 -1.83
N SER A 54 -3.45 9.97 -0.70
CA SER A 54 -3.54 11.20 0.10
C SER A 54 -2.17 11.78 0.44
N PHE A 55 -1.22 10.94 0.87
CA PHE A 55 0.16 11.34 1.19
C PHE A 55 0.91 11.90 -0.01
N HIS A 56 0.78 11.25 -1.17
CA HIS A 56 1.49 11.69 -2.36
C HIS A 56 0.83 12.95 -2.94
N ILE A 57 -0.49 13.01 -3.01
CA ILE A 57 -1.23 14.19 -3.50
C ILE A 57 -0.85 15.43 -2.69
N SER A 58 -0.88 15.32 -1.37
CA SER A 58 -0.54 16.43 -0.47
C SER A 58 0.88 16.96 -0.74
N ASN A 59 1.83 16.06 -0.96
CA ASN A 59 3.20 16.41 -1.34
C ASN A 59 3.28 17.18 -2.68
N HIS A 60 2.47 16.82 -3.67
CA HIS A 60 2.42 17.52 -4.96
C HIS A 60 1.69 18.87 -4.87
N GLU A 61 0.64 18.97 -4.07
CA GLU A 61 -0.04 20.24 -3.78
C GLU A 61 0.94 21.23 -3.13
N ALA A 62 1.75 20.76 -2.17
CA ALA A 62 2.76 21.60 -1.55
C ALA A 62 3.85 22.06 -2.54
N TRP A 63 4.26 21.21 -3.49
CA TRP A 63 5.14 21.65 -4.59
C TRP A 63 4.49 22.70 -5.49
N ASN A 64 3.19 22.59 -5.78
CA ASN A 64 2.47 23.61 -6.53
C ASN A 64 2.44 24.95 -5.78
N CYS A 65 2.22 24.93 -4.45
CA CYS A 65 2.31 26.12 -3.61
C CYS A 65 3.69 26.78 -3.71
N VAL A 66 4.77 25.99 -3.58
CA VAL A 66 6.15 26.49 -3.71
C VAL A 66 6.39 27.14 -5.07
N LEU A 67 5.88 26.55 -6.16
CA LEU A 67 5.98 27.14 -7.51
C LEU A 67 5.20 28.45 -7.64
N MET A 68 4.02 28.54 -7.03
CA MET A 68 3.20 29.75 -7.03
C MET A 68 3.83 30.89 -6.21
N GLU A 69 4.37 30.57 -5.03
CA GLU A 69 5.06 31.54 -4.16
C GLU A 69 6.37 32.07 -4.77
N ASN A 70 6.96 31.30 -5.71
CA ASN A 70 8.21 31.65 -6.39
C ASN A 70 8.00 31.97 -7.87
N ALA A 71 6.85 32.57 -8.21
CA ALA A 71 6.48 32.92 -9.59
C ALA A 71 7.49 33.84 -10.28
N GLN A 72 8.24 34.66 -9.53
CA GLN A 72 9.35 35.47 -10.06
C GLN A 72 10.46 34.62 -10.71
N HIS A 73 10.55 33.34 -10.35
CA HIS A 73 11.50 32.37 -10.89
C HIS A 73 10.87 31.37 -11.88
N ALA A 74 9.64 31.61 -12.33
CA ALA A 74 8.89 30.65 -13.15
C ALA A 74 9.61 30.23 -14.45
N SER A 75 10.42 31.10 -15.04
CA SER A 75 11.20 30.81 -16.26
C SER A 75 12.34 29.80 -16.04
N SER A 76 12.78 29.64 -14.78
CA SER A 76 13.86 28.73 -14.39
C SER A 76 13.36 27.33 -14.02
N PHE A 77 12.11 27.20 -13.56
CA PHE A 77 11.51 25.91 -13.26
C PHE A 77 11.08 25.20 -14.56
N ARG A 78 11.60 24.00 -14.77
CA ARG A 78 11.38 23.21 -16.01
C ARG A 78 10.26 22.18 -15.88
N GLY A 79 9.94 21.76 -14.67
CA GLY A 79 8.85 20.84 -14.39
C GLY A 79 9.09 20.01 -13.14
N ILE A 80 8.17 19.06 -12.92
CA ILE A 80 8.23 18.09 -11.83
C ILE A 80 8.39 16.69 -12.44
N ALA A 81 9.47 15.99 -12.06
CA ALA A 81 9.68 14.59 -12.37
C ALA A 81 9.07 13.73 -11.27
N LEU A 82 8.14 12.84 -11.63
CA LEU A 82 7.52 11.90 -10.71
C LEU A 82 8.28 10.57 -10.70
N SER A 83 8.86 10.24 -9.55
CA SER A 83 9.59 9.00 -9.31
C SER A 83 8.71 7.96 -8.62
N GLY A 84 8.99 6.68 -8.85
CA GLY A 84 8.29 5.57 -8.22
C GLY A 84 9.27 4.56 -7.65
N TRP A 85 9.75 4.83 -6.44
CA TRP A 85 10.78 4.00 -5.80
C TRP A 85 10.25 2.61 -5.50
N GLN A 86 11.09 1.59 -5.68
CA GLN A 86 10.74 0.20 -5.41
C GLN A 86 11.33 -0.30 -4.08
N ARG A 87 12.34 0.39 -3.56
CA ARG A 87 13.09 0.09 -2.33
C ARG A 87 13.58 1.39 -1.71
N PHE A 88 13.85 1.37 -0.40
CA PHE A 88 14.47 2.50 0.30
C PHE A 88 16.00 2.46 0.20
N ASP A 89 16.57 1.26 0.13
CA ASP A 89 17.95 1.01 -0.25
C ASP A 89 18.11 -0.42 -0.84
N HIS A 90 19.32 -0.79 -1.26
CA HIS A 90 19.63 -2.07 -1.92
C HIS A 90 19.36 -3.33 -1.06
N PHE A 91 19.31 -3.19 0.27
CA PHE A 91 19.13 -4.27 1.23
C PHE A 91 17.74 -4.27 1.89
N THR A 92 16.82 -3.45 1.37
CA THR A 92 15.41 -3.42 1.80
C THR A 92 14.54 -4.20 0.84
N MET A 93 13.47 -4.83 1.35
CA MET A 93 12.47 -5.52 0.54
C MET A 93 11.71 -4.58 -0.41
N LEU A 94 11.01 -5.16 -1.38
CA LEU A 94 10.16 -4.40 -2.31
C LEU A 94 9.01 -3.71 -1.56
N CYS A 95 8.75 -2.43 -1.85
CA CYS A 95 7.53 -1.73 -1.44
C CYS A 95 6.44 -1.85 -2.52
N GLU A 96 5.57 -0.85 -2.66
CA GLU A 96 4.39 -0.90 -3.53
C GLU A 96 4.77 -1.25 -4.98
N LEU A 97 4.02 -2.17 -5.58
CA LEU A 97 4.19 -2.53 -6.98
C LEU A 97 3.66 -1.41 -7.88
N LEU A 98 4.22 -1.30 -9.09
CA LEU A 98 3.82 -0.27 -10.04
C LEU A 98 2.32 -0.35 -10.40
N PRO A 99 1.74 -1.51 -10.78
CA PRO A 99 0.30 -1.61 -11.04
C PRO A 99 -0.57 -1.18 -9.86
N VAL A 100 -0.13 -1.48 -8.63
CA VAL A 100 -0.85 -1.12 -7.40
C VAL A 100 -0.82 0.40 -7.16
N ALA A 101 0.20 1.09 -7.68
CA ALA A 101 0.38 2.53 -7.55
C ALA A 101 -0.16 3.34 -8.74
N LEU A 102 -0.63 2.71 -9.83
CA LEU A 102 -1.13 3.44 -11.00
C LEU A 102 -2.29 4.40 -10.70
N PRO A 103 -3.28 4.06 -9.85
CA PRO A 103 -4.30 5.04 -9.46
C PRO A 103 -3.71 6.28 -8.76
N CYS A 104 -2.72 6.08 -7.88
CA CYS A 104 -2.01 7.18 -7.21
C CYS A 104 -1.21 8.02 -8.21
N LEU A 105 -0.49 7.39 -9.15
CA LEU A 105 0.23 8.09 -10.21
C LEU A 105 -0.70 9.01 -11.01
N ALA A 106 -1.86 8.49 -11.42
CA ALA A 106 -2.82 9.24 -12.22
C ALA A 106 -3.37 10.46 -11.46
N LEU A 107 -3.68 10.29 -10.16
CA LEU A 107 -4.09 11.40 -9.30
C LEU A 107 -2.96 12.42 -9.12
N CYS A 108 -1.73 11.98 -8.85
CA CYS A 108 -0.57 12.86 -8.69
C CYS A 108 -0.29 13.68 -9.97
N LEU A 109 -0.39 13.06 -11.15
CA LEU A 109 -0.25 13.77 -12.42
C LEU A 109 -1.33 14.85 -12.57
N LYS A 110 -2.59 14.52 -12.26
CA LYS A 110 -3.70 15.49 -12.29
C LYS A 110 -3.47 16.64 -11.30
N THR A 111 -3.03 16.35 -10.07
CA THR A 111 -2.68 17.36 -9.06
C THR A 111 -1.61 18.34 -9.57
N VAL A 112 -0.53 17.84 -10.18
CA VAL A 112 0.55 18.68 -10.73
C VAL A 112 0.06 19.56 -11.88
N ILE A 113 -0.87 19.07 -12.70
CA ILE A 113 -1.42 19.81 -13.85
C ILE A 113 -2.40 20.91 -13.40
N GLU A 114 -3.31 20.61 -12.48
CA GLU A 114 -4.37 21.54 -12.05
C GLU A 114 -3.81 22.75 -11.28
N ARG A 115 -2.73 22.56 -10.51
CA ARG A 115 -2.08 23.56 -9.64
C ARG A 115 -2.94 24.14 -8.51
N SER A 116 -4.25 24.24 -8.69
CA SER A 116 -5.23 24.78 -7.74
C SER A 116 -5.74 23.76 -6.71
N GLY A 117 -5.28 22.50 -6.81
CA GLY A 117 -5.72 21.39 -5.96
C GLY A 117 -6.65 20.41 -6.70
N LEU A 118 -6.83 19.23 -6.12
CA LEU A 118 -7.62 18.17 -6.76
C LEU A 118 -9.12 18.29 -6.41
N THR A 119 -9.96 18.64 -7.39
CA THR A 119 -11.42 18.67 -7.19
C THR A 119 -12.05 17.28 -7.25
N ALA A 120 -13.26 17.12 -6.74
CA ALA A 120 -14.01 15.86 -6.84
C ALA A 120 -14.31 15.48 -8.31
N GLU A 121 -14.56 16.46 -9.16
CA GLU A 121 -14.73 16.27 -10.61
C GLU A 121 -13.44 15.75 -11.25
N ALA A 122 -12.30 16.38 -10.95
CA ALA A 122 -10.99 15.93 -11.41
C ALA A 122 -10.66 14.49 -10.96
N CYS A 123 -11.03 14.11 -9.73
CA CYS A 123 -10.88 12.73 -9.25
C CYS A 123 -11.70 11.73 -10.08
N ASN A 124 -12.94 12.10 -10.41
CA ASN A 124 -13.83 11.26 -11.21
C ASN A 124 -13.34 11.12 -12.64
N ASP A 125 -12.85 12.20 -13.25
CA ASP A 125 -12.25 12.18 -14.59
C ASP A 125 -11.05 11.23 -14.63
N VAL A 126 -10.18 11.30 -13.61
CA VAL A 126 -9.02 10.40 -13.49
C VAL A 126 -9.48 8.95 -13.35
N ALA A 127 -10.46 8.68 -12.50
CA ALA A 127 -11.01 7.34 -12.32
C ALA A 127 -11.55 6.77 -13.63
N GLN A 128 -12.33 7.56 -14.39
CA GLN A 128 -12.84 7.15 -15.69
C GLN A 128 -11.71 6.93 -16.71
N ALA A 129 -10.72 7.82 -16.75
CA ALA A 129 -9.61 7.75 -17.70
C ALA A 129 -8.75 6.48 -17.52
N ILE A 130 -8.56 6.02 -16.29
CA ILE A 130 -7.84 4.77 -16.01
C ILE A 130 -8.76 3.54 -15.98
N GLY A 131 -10.06 3.72 -16.23
CA GLY A 131 -11.06 2.66 -16.16
C GLY A 131 -11.24 2.06 -14.76
N HIS A 132 -11.12 2.88 -13.72
CA HIS A 132 -11.42 2.51 -12.35
C HIS A 132 -12.93 2.53 -12.10
N TYR A 133 -13.45 1.52 -11.41
CA TYR A 133 -14.86 1.46 -11.05
C TYR A 133 -15.15 2.34 -9.83
N GLY A 134 -15.96 3.37 -10.01
CA GLY A 134 -16.24 4.35 -8.96
C GLY A 134 -15.01 5.20 -8.62
N SER A 135 -15.07 5.93 -7.50
CA SER A 135 -13.99 6.81 -7.08
C SER A 135 -12.74 6.04 -6.64
N ILE A 136 -11.57 6.61 -6.93
CA ILE A 136 -10.29 6.07 -6.44
C ILE A 136 -10.16 6.44 -4.95
N PRO A 137 -10.00 5.47 -4.03
CA PRO A 137 -9.83 5.77 -2.62
C PRO A 137 -8.48 6.45 -2.37
N LEU A 138 -8.51 7.64 -1.75
CA LEU A 138 -7.28 8.37 -1.40
C LEU A 138 -6.50 7.68 -0.27
N ASP A 139 -7.23 7.16 0.71
CA ASP A 139 -6.68 6.36 1.80
C ASP A 139 -7.07 4.90 1.63
N VAL A 140 -6.09 4.02 1.75
CA VAL A 140 -6.24 2.57 1.51
C VAL A 140 -6.32 1.75 2.82
N TYR A 141 -6.03 2.37 3.97
CA TYR A 141 -6.10 1.78 5.31
C TYR A 141 -7.05 2.58 6.23
N PRO A 142 -7.65 1.97 7.28
CA PRO A 142 -7.54 0.57 7.70
C PRO A 142 -8.24 -0.44 6.76
N ARG A 143 -7.87 -1.72 6.87
CA ARG A 143 -8.52 -2.87 6.22
C ARG A 143 -9.21 -3.74 7.29
N PRO A 144 -10.19 -4.59 6.97
CA PRO A 144 -10.75 -4.87 5.65
C PRO A 144 -11.69 -3.77 5.12
N ARG A 145 -11.86 -3.70 3.80
CA ARG A 145 -12.86 -2.83 3.12
C ARG A 145 -13.42 -3.51 1.87
N ALA A 146 -14.52 -2.97 1.34
CA ALA A 146 -15.01 -3.33 0.02
C ALA A 146 -13.90 -3.17 -1.03
N VAL A 147 -13.81 -4.14 -1.93
CA VAL A 147 -12.83 -4.17 -3.03
C VAL A 147 -13.60 -3.91 -4.33
N PRO A 148 -13.20 -2.93 -5.15
CA PRO A 148 -13.86 -2.69 -6.44
C PRO A 148 -13.55 -3.83 -7.42
N PRO A 149 -14.35 -3.97 -8.49
CA PRO A 149 -13.99 -4.81 -9.63
C PRO A 149 -12.63 -4.40 -10.23
N ALA A 150 -12.02 -5.32 -10.98
CA ALA A 150 -10.77 -5.06 -11.67
C ALA A 150 -10.89 -3.86 -12.63
N PRO A 151 -10.02 -2.85 -12.52
CA PRO A 151 -9.99 -1.72 -13.43
C PRO A 151 -9.37 -2.10 -14.78
N ASN A 152 -9.58 -1.27 -15.80
CA ASN A 152 -9.16 -1.57 -17.17
C ASN A 152 -7.68 -1.22 -17.48
N PHE A 153 -6.94 -0.64 -16.53
CA PHE A 153 -5.52 -0.35 -16.74
C PHE A 153 -4.65 -1.63 -16.67
N PRO A 154 -3.46 -1.65 -17.31
CA PRO A 154 -2.55 -2.79 -17.25
C PRO A 154 -2.16 -3.18 -15.82
N GLY A 155 -2.41 -4.44 -15.45
CA GLY A 155 -2.21 -4.93 -14.09
C GLY A 155 -3.37 -4.62 -13.12
N GLY A 156 -4.55 -4.26 -13.62
CA GLY A 156 -5.75 -4.04 -12.81
C GLY A 156 -6.19 -5.25 -11.99
N ASN A 157 -6.03 -6.48 -12.52
CA ASN A 157 -6.29 -7.70 -11.76
C ASN A 157 -5.33 -7.80 -10.56
N LEU A 158 -4.03 -7.55 -10.76
CA LEU A 158 -3.04 -7.50 -9.68
C LEU A 158 -3.39 -6.47 -8.62
N TYR A 159 -3.82 -5.26 -9.03
CA TYR A 159 -4.28 -4.24 -8.10
C TYR A 159 -5.39 -4.77 -7.19
N VAL A 160 -6.42 -5.41 -7.75
CA VAL A 160 -7.53 -5.98 -6.98
C VAL A 160 -7.10 -7.16 -6.10
N SER A 161 -6.26 -8.06 -6.63
CA SER A 161 -5.72 -9.20 -5.87
C SER A 161 -4.94 -8.72 -4.63
N VAL A 162 -4.14 -7.66 -4.75
CA VAL A 162 -3.40 -7.08 -3.62
C VAL A 162 -4.33 -6.38 -2.62
N LEU A 163 -5.43 -5.76 -3.06
CA LEU A 163 -6.46 -5.23 -2.15
C LEU A 163 -7.16 -6.34 -1.35
N HIS A 164 -7.46 -7.47 -1.99
CA HIS A 164 -8.01 -8.64 -1.31
C HIS A 164 -6.99 -9.25 -0.34
N LEU A 165 -5.73 -9.35 -0.71
CA LEU A 165 -4.66 -9.79 0.18
C LEU A 165 -4.58 -8.90 1.43
N ALA A 166 -4.68 -7.58 1.27
CA ALA A 166 -4.67 -6.66 2.40
C ALA A 166 -5.87 -6.87 3.35
N ASN A 167 -7.04 -7.27 2.84
CA ASN A 167 -8.18 -7.67 3.68
C ASN A 167 -7.84 -8.95 4.46
N VAL A 168 -7.36 -9.99 3.76
CA VAL A 168 -7.03 -11.27 4.38
C VAL A 168 -5.98 -11.11 5.48
N MET A 169 -4.95 -10.28 5.25
CA MET A 169 -3.93 -9.99 6.26
C MET A 169 -4.52 -9.31 7.49
N ALA A 170 -5.38 -8.30 7.32
CA ALA A 170 -6.03 -7.60 8.43
C ALA A 170 -7.02 -8.51 9.20
N GLU A 171 -7.76 -9.35 8.49
CA GLU A 171 -8.67 -10.33 9.11
C GLU A 171 -7.89 -11.42 9.86
N LEU A 172 -6.74 -11.85 9.33
CA LEU A 172 -5.84 -12.76 10.05
C LEU A 172 -5.32 -12.12 11.35
N GLU A 173 -4.92 -10.85 11.32
CA GLU A 173 -4.52 -10.15 12.55
C GLU A 173 -5.64 -10.11 13.59
N GLN A 174 -6.88 -9.89 13.16
CA GLN A 174 -8.05 -9.96 14.06
C GLN A 174 -8.27 -11.37 14.63
N VAL A 175 -8.10 -12.42 13.80
CA VAL A 175 -8.17 -13.82 14.27
C VAL A 175 -7.09 -14.09 15.32
N LEU A 176 -5.85 -13.69 15.05
CA LEU A 176 -4.72 -13.89 15.98
C LEU A 176 -4.86 -13.08 17.27
N ALA A 177 -5.57 -11.95 17.22
CA ALA A 177 -5.89 -11.14 18.39
C ALA A 177 -7.07 -11.68 19.22
N ASN A 178 -7.81 -12.70 18.74
CA ASN A 178 -8.91 -13.29 19.48
C ASN A 178 -8.38 -13.93 20.79
N PRO A 179 -8.99 -13.65 21.97
CA PRO A 179 -8.57 -14.24 23.24
C PRO A 179 -8.54 -15.77 23.26
N SER A 180 -9.42 -16.41 22.47
CA SER A 180 -9.42 -17.87 22.31
C SER A 180 -8.18 -18.37 21.58
N VAL A 181 -7.60 -17.58 20.68
CA VAL A 181 -6.32 -17.89 20.02
C VAL A 181 -5.15 -17.58 20.95
N GLN A 182 -5.13 -16.38 21.55
CA GLN A 182 -4.01 -15.94 22.40
C GLN A 182 -3.85 -16.75 23.69
N GLY A 183 -4.96 -17.15 24.30
CA GLY A 183 -4.98 -17.91 25.55
C GLY A 183 -5.36 -19.37 25.35
N GLY A 184 -6.58 -19.61 24.87
CA GLY A 184 -7.19 -20.96 24.81
C GLY A 184 -6.57 -21.92 23.78
N PHE A 185 -5.86 -21.37 22.80
CA PHE A 185 -5.19 -22.09 21.73
C PHE A 185 -3.71 -21.67 21.61
N HIS A 186 -3.13 -21.18 22.71
CA HIS A 186 -1.72 -20.81 22.75
C HIS A 186 -0.81 -22.00 22.37
N GLU A 187 0.32 -21.73 21.71
CA GLU A 187 1.23 -22.76 21.18
C GLU A 187 1.64 -23.80 22.24
N TYR A 188 1.85 -23.37 23.49
CA TYR A 188 2.12 -24.25 24.62
C TYR A 188 1.00 -25.28 24.88
N LEU A 189 -0.27 -24.86 24.83
CA LEU A 189 -1.41 -25.76 25.05
C LEU A 189 -1.57 -26.74 23.90
N VAL A 190 -1.40 -26.26 22.66
CA VAL A 190 -1.42 -27.09 21.45
C VAL A 190 -0.35 -28.18 21.53
N ALA A 191 0.89 -27.81 21.88
CA ALA A 191 2.01 -28.75 21.97
C ALA A 191 1.81 -29.86 23.03
N HIS A 192 0.91 -29.66 23.99
CA HIS A 192 0.63 -30.62 25.06
C HIS A 192 -0.75 -31.28 24.95
N ASN A 193 -1.49 -31.06 23.85
CA ASN A 193 -2.86 -31.53 23.66
C ASN A 193 -3.81 -31.10 24.79
N ARG A 194 -3.68 -29.85 25.24
CA ARG A 194 -4.45 -29.26 26.35
C ARG A 194 -5.31 -28.07 25.90
N THR A 195 -5.93 -28.17 24.73
CA THR A 195 -6.87 -27.16 24.24
C THR A 195 -8.31 -27.54 24.52
N ASN A 196 -9.17 -26.55 24.77
CA ASN A 196 -10.62 -26.77 24.86
C ASN A 196 -11.27 -26.54 23.49
N PRO A 197 -12.02 -27.51 22.92
CA PRO A 197 -12.71 -27.36 21.64
C PRO A 197 -13.56 -26.09 21.52
N LEU A 198 -14.17 -25.62 22.62
CA LEU A 198 -14.97 -24.40 22.63
C LEU A 198 -14.17 -23.15 22.21
N HIS A 199 -12.85 -23.11 22.49
CA HIS A 199 -11.98 -22.03 22.04
C HIS A 199 -11.64 -22.15 20.56
N VAL A 200 -11.51 -23.39 20.05
CA VAL A 200 -11.23 -23.65 18.63
C VAL A 200 -12.40 -23.19 17.76
N ASP A 201 -13.63 -23.48 18.18
CA ASP A 201 -14.86 -23.09 17.48
C ASP A 201 -15.01 -21.58 17.27
N GLN A 202 -14.38 -20.76 18.11
CA GLN A 202 -14.46 -19.28 18.01
C GLN A 202 -13.74 -18.71 16.78
N PHE A 203 -12.77 -19.43 16.20
CA PHE A 203 -11.94 -18.89 15.12
C PHE A 203 -11.78 -19.82 13.91
N ILE A 204 -11.94 -21.13 14.08
CA ILE A 204 -11.54 -22.11 13.06
C ILE A 204 -12.26 -21.92 11.71
N ASN A 205 -13.56 -21.60 11.74
CA ASN A 205 -14.32 -21.38 10.51
C ASN A 205 -13.84 -20.15 9.74
N THR A 206 -13.49 -19.08 10.45
CA THR A 206 -12.90 -17.88 9.84
C THR A 206 -11.50 -18.17 9.32
N ALA A 207 -10.66 -18.86 10.10
CA ALA A 207 -9.31 -19.25 9.68
C ALA A 207 -9.33 -20.14 8.42
N ARG A 208 -10.23 -21.11 8.33
CA ARG A 208 -10.41 -21.95 7.13
C ARG A 208 -10.83 -21.13 5.90
N LYS A 209 -11.77 -20.20 6.05
CA LYS A 209 -12.18 -19.30 4.96
C LYS A 209 -11.01 -18.44 4.48
N LEU A 210 -10.26 -17.85 5.41
CA LEU A 210 -9.06 -17.06 5.08
C LEU A 210 -7.98 -17.91 4.40
N LEU A 211 -7.79 -19.17 4.82
CA LEU A 211 -6.86 -20.09 4.18
C LEU A 211 -7.26 -20.37 2.72
N VAL A 212 -8.53 -20.66 2.45
CA VAL A 212 -9.01 -20.85 1.07
C VAL A 212 -8.77 -19.59 0.23
N ASN A 213 -9.06 -18.42 0.78
CA ASN A 213 -8.88 -17.14 0.09
C ASN A 213 -7.40 -16.87 -0.22
N VAL A 214 -6.49 -17.04 0.74
CA VAL A 214 -5.06 -16.78 0.51
C VAL A 214 -4.42 -17.79 -0.45
N GLU A 215 -4.90 -19.03 -0.47
CA GLU A 215 -4.45 -20.03 -1.46
C GLU A 215 -4.89 -19.66 -2.88
N ALA A 216 -6.11 -19.12 -3.06
CA ALA A 216 -6.56 -18.60 -4.33
C ALA A 216 -5.73 -17.39 -4.76
N LEU A 217 -5.59 -16.40 -3.87
CA LEU A 217 -4.79 -15.20 -4.11
C LEU A 217 -3.32 -15.54 -4.42
N TYR A 218 -2.72 -16.53 -3.76
CA TYR A 218 -1.36 -16.95 -4.07
C TYR A 218 -1.21 -17.38 -5.54
N ARG A 219 -2.17 -18.16 -6.07
CA ARG A 219 -2.15 -18.57 -7.48
C ARG A 219 -2.37 -17.39 -8.42
N ASP A 220 -3.36 -16.57 -8.14
CA ASP A 220 -3.75 -15.45 -9.00
C ASP A 220 -2.63 -14.39 -9.06
N ILE A 221 -2.12 -13.99 -7.90
CA ILE A 221 -1.01 -13.03 -7.80
C ILE A 221 0.26 -13.59 -8.45
N THR A 222 0.57 -14.88 -8.27
CA THR A 222 1.75 -15.48 -8.93
C THR A 222 1.65 -15.36 -10.45
N LYS A 223 0.48 -15.67 -11.01
CA LYS A 223 0.22 -15.55 -12.44
C LYS A 223 0.35 -14.10 -12.90
N GLU A 224 -0.37 -13.18 -12.24
CA GLU A 224 -0.41 -11.76 -12.61
C GLU A 224 0.97 -11.09 -12.49
N LEU A 225 1.75 -11.43 -11.47
CA LEU A 225 3.12 -10.94 -11.33
C LEU A 225 4.03 -11.46 -12.44
N SER A 226 3.89 -12.73 -12.82
CA SER A 226 4.72 -13.35 -13.87
C SER A 226 4.49 -12.76 -15.25
N GLU A 227 3.34 -12.11 -15.48
CA GLU A 227 3.04 -11.39 -16.72
C GLU A 227 3.74 -10.03 -16.80
N ILE A 228 4.13 -9.45 -15.66
CA ILE A 228 4.60 -8.05 -15.55
C ILE A 228 6.08 -7.98 -15.14
N TYR A 229 6.52 -8.91 -14.30
CA TYR A 229 7.81 -8.85 -13.61
C TYR A 229 8.68 -10.08 -13.88
N HIS A 230 9.99 -9.89 -13.78
CA HIS A 230 10.93 -11.00 -13.84
C HIS A 230 10.77 -11.92 -12.62
N GLN A 231 11.09 -13.20 -12.80
CA GLN A 231 10.90 -14.25 -11.80
C GLN A 231 11.45 -13.91 -10.41
N GLY A 232 12.62 -13.27 -10.32
CA GLY A 232 13.19 -12.85 -9.03
C GLY A 232 12.32 -11.85 -8.25
N THR A 233 11.68 -10.89 -8.93
CA THR A 233 10.69 -9.99 -8.29
C THR A 233 9.44 -10.74 -7.87
N VAL A 234 8.98 -11.70 -8.69
CA VAL A 234 7.81 -12.52 -8.36
C VAL A 234 8.07 -13.31 -7.07
N GLU A 235 9.18 -14.03 -7.02
CA GLU A 235 9.60 -14.84 -5.87
C GLU A 235 9.73 -13.98 -4.62
N GLU A 236 10.48 -12.88 -4.70
CA GLU A 236 10.69 -12.01 -3.55
C GLU A 236 9.37 -11.44 -2.99
N TRP A 237 8.50 -10.93 -3.86
CA TRP A 237 7.26 -10.29 -3.43
C TRP A 237 6.31 -11.32 -2.80
N LEU A 238 6.18 -12.50 -3.41
CA LEU A 238 5.39 -13.60 -2.85
C LEU A 238 5.95 -14.09 -1.50
N SER A 239 7.27 -14.23 -1.38
CA SER A 239 7.92 -14.64 -0.13
C SER A 239 7.77 -13.61 0.98
N THR A 240 7.68 -12.33 0.61
CA THR A 240 7.60 -11.22 1.56
C THR A 240 6.16 -10.98 2.06
N TYR A 241 5.17 -10.97 1.16
CA TYR A 241 3.82 -10.50 1.49
C TYR A 241 2.76 -11.61 1.54
N VAL A 242 2.86 -12.64 0.70
CA VAL A 242 1.81 -13.67 0.60
C VAL A 242 2.13 -14.89 1.45
N SER A 243 3.34 -15.42 1.31
CA SER A 243 3.77 -16.67 1.93
C SER A 243 3.68 -16.65 3.46
N PRO A 244 4.09 -15.56 4.17
CA PRO A 244 3.99 -15.54 5.63
C PRO A 244 2.55 -15.61 6.13
N CYS A 245 1.61 -14.95 5.45
CA CYS A 245 0.18 -15.02 5.77
C CYS A 245 -0.36 -16.43 5.54
N ARG A 246 -0.01 -17.03 4.40
CA ARG A 246 -0.41 -18.37 3.99
C ARG A 246 0.08 -19.45 4.96
N GLU A 247 1.37 -19.45 5.30
CA GLU A 247 1.94 -20.46 6.21
C GLU A 247 1.40 -20.33 7.64
N LYS A 248 1.16 -19.10 8.13
CA LYS A 248 0.47 -18.89 9.41
C LYS A 248 -0.94 -19.48 9.41
N LEU A 249 -1.72 -19.26 8.36
CA LEU A 249 -3.07 -19.80 8.24
C LEU A 249 -3.07 -21.33 8.13
N LYS A 250 -2.17 -21.91 7.31
CA LYS A 250 -2.02 -23.37 7.21
C LYS A 250 -1.71 -23.99 8.55
N LYS A 251 -0.74 -23.44 9.26
CA LYS A 251 -0.35 -23.94 10.59
C LYS A 251 -1.52 -23.83 11.57
N LEU A 252 -2.16 -22.67 11.65
CA LEU A 252 -3.28 -22.43 12.57
C LEU A 252 -4.44 -23.41 12.33
N VAL A 253 -4.82 -23.62 11.06
CA VAL A 253 -5.90 -24.54 10.69
C VAL A 253 -5.50 -25.99 10.97
N SER A 254 -4.29 -26.39 10.57
CA SER A 254 -3.78 -27.75 10.79
C SER A 254 -3.72 -28.10 12.28
N ASP A 255 -3.19 -27.20 13.10
CA ASP A 255 -3.10 -27.42 14.55
C ASP A 255 -4.51 -27.53 15.15
N ALA A 256 -5.45 -26.69 14.71
CA ALA A 256 -6.83 -26.70 15.20
C ALA A 256 -7.56 -28.00 14.82
N ASP A 257 -7.38 -28.47 13.58
CA ASP A 257 -7.98 -29.72 13.09
C ASP A 257 -7.46 -30.94 13.88
N LEU A 258 -6.16 -30.96 14.20
CA LEU A 258 -5.56 -31.99 15.04
C LEU A 258 -6.14 -31.97 16.47
N GLN A 259 -6.28 -30.79 17.07
CA GLN A 259 -6.85 -30.67 18.41
C GLN A 259 -8.34 -31.05 18.45
N ILE A 260 -9.10 -30.78 17.39
CA ILE A 260 -10.49 -31.25 17.27
C ILE A 260 -10.51 -32.78 17.22
N ALA A 261 -9.65 -33.41 16.41
CA ALA A 261 -9.61 -34.86 16.27
C ALA A 261 -9.23 -35.60 17.57
N VAL A 262 -8.31 -35.04 18.37
CA VAL A 262 -7.90 -35.61 19.67
C VAL A 262 -9.01 -35.52 20.72
N ASN A 263 -9.91 -34.54 20.61
CA ASN A 263 -10.97 -34.29 21.60
C ASN A 263 -12.34 -34.89 21.22
N VAL A 264 -12.44 -35.68 20.15
CA VAL A 264 -13.65 -36.45 19.83
C VAL A 264 -13.78 -37.62 20.82
N PRO A 265 -14.85 -37.72 21.62
CA PRO A 265 -15.09 -38.90 22.45
C PRO A 265 -15.26 -40.14 21.57
N VAL A 266 -14.50 -41.20 21.85
CA VAL A 266 -14.68 -42.54 21.25
C VAL A 266 -15.99 -43.15 21.75
#